data_AF-A0A9X6TG76-F1
#
_entry.id   AF-A0A9X6TG76-F1
#
_cell.length_a   1.000
_cell.length_b   1.000
_cell.length_c   1.000
_cell.angle_alpha   90.00
_cell.angle_beta   90.00
_cell.angle_gamma   90.00
#
_symmetry.space_group_name_H-M   'P 1'
#
loop_
_entity.id
_entity.type
_entity.pdbx_description
1 polymer ?
#
loop_
_entity_poly.entity_id
_entity_poly.type
_entity_poly.pdbx_seq_one_letter_code
_entity_poly.pdbx_strand_id
1 'polypeptide(L)'
;MTNHTNSSEKTTTPTVRRCATIDLHHKLLQESEQYKNARVEIESMTNEYLNSARVQEERRVVKIPVVVHVVWNTEEQNISEEQVHSQIDVLNLDFRATNPDIANVPSVFKDSVSDARVEFILAKKDPNGNQTNGITRTHTTKQSFLYSDDSVKSKSTGGADAWPSDKYLNLWVCPQILDEDGEEILGYAQFPGGLSETDGVVIAYTCFGKTGTATRPYHLGRTATHEIGHWFNLYHIWGDDQRSANICSGSDKVDDTPNQGKPNFKRPTFPHTSCNNGPDGDMFMNFMDYVYDDTMFMFTKGQVDRIDACLAGPRSSFLTN
;
A
#
# COMPACT_ATOMS: atom_id res chain seq x y z
N MET A 1 43.09 -27.31 4.30
CA MET A 1 41.99 -27.29 3.31
C MET A 1 40.74 -26.90 4.05
N THR A 2 40.49 -25.61 4.17
CA THR A 2 39.33 -25.02 4.84
C THR A 2 38.24 -24.82 3.80
N ASN A 3 37.16 -25.58 3.91
CA ASN A 3 35.97 -25.45 3.07
C ASN A 3 35.26 -24.14 3.42
N HIS A 4 35.39 -23.15 2.52
CA HIS A 4 34.47 -22.03 2.44
C HIS A 4 33.16 -22.52 1.82
N THR A 5 32.16 -22.82 2.64
CA THR A 5 30.78 -22.93 2.15
C THR A 5 30.25 -21.52 1.93
N ASN A 6 30.22 -21.14 0.66
CA ASN A 6 29.56 -19.97 0.12
C ASN A 6 28.04 -20.18 0.26
N SER A 7 27.40 -19.64 1.29
CA SER A 7 25.94 -19.61 1.36
C SER A 7 25.45 -18.38 0.58
N SER A 8 25.21 -18.56 -0.71
CA SER A 8 24.25 -17.73 -1.41
C SER A 8 22.88 -18.04 -0.82
N GLU A 9 22.50 -17.33 0.24
CA GLU A 9 21.13 -17.40 0.76
C GLU A 9 20.21 -16.86 -0.33
N LYS A 10 19.55 -17.80 -1.02
CA LYS A 10 18.38 -17.50 -1.83
C LYS A 10 17.39 -16.80 -0.91
N THR A 11 17.13 -15.52 -1.17
CA THR A 11 15.96 -14.80 -0.70
C THR A 11 14.74 -15.62 -1.11
N THR A 12 14.16 -16.36 -0.17
CA THR A 12 12.95 -17.15 -0.44
C THR A 12 11.79 -16.18 -0.56
N THR A 13 11.31 -15.97 -1.79
CA THR A 13 10.14 -15.10 -2.01
C THR A 13 8.99 -15.50 -1.08
N PRO A 14 8.41 -14.55 -0.32
CA PRO A 14 7.27 -14.84 0.53
C PRO A 14 6.12 -15.45 -0.27
N THR A 15 5.46 -16.47 0.30
CA THR A 15 4.34 -17.17 -0.36
C THR A 15 2.96 -16.80 0.20
N VAL A 16 2.94 -15.93 1.21
CA VAL A 16 1.76 -15.42 1.92
C VAL A 16 1.90 -13.91 2.04
N ARG A 17 0.84 -13.15 1.74
CA ARG A 17 0.87 -11.70 1.88
C ARG A 17 0.91 -11.37 3.36
N ARG A 18 1.93 -10.61 3.75
CA ARG A 18 2.02 -9.98 5.06
C ARG A 18 2.29 -8.50 4.82
N CYS A 19 1.40 -7.66 5.31
CA CYS A 19 1.55 -6.22 5.40
C CYS A 19 1.61 -5.85 6.89
N ALA A 20 2.51 -4.94 7.25
CA ALA A 20 2.70 -4.50 8.64
C ALA A 20 2.07 -3.13 8.95
N THR A 21 1.25 -2.59 8.04
CA THR A 21 0.64 -1.27 8.19
C THR A 21 -0.20 -1.15 9.45
N ILE A 22 -0.97 -2.18 9.79
CA ILE A 22 -1.82 -2.17 11.00
C ILE A 22 -0.98 -2.32 12.28
N ASP A 23 0.10 -3.09 12.24
CA ASP A 23 1.02 -3.19 13.37
C ASP A 23 1.74 -1.86 13.62
N LEU A 24 2.21 -1.19 12.55
CA LEU A 24 2.78 0.15 12.62
C LEU A 24 1.74 1.17 13.10
N HIS A 25 0.51 1.10 12.60
CA HIS A 25 -0.60 1.96 13.02
C HIS A 25 -0.86 1.84 14.53
N HIS A 26 -0.96 0.62 15.05
CA HIS A 26 -1.14 0.37 16.49
C HIS A 26 0.05 0.85 17.32
N LYS A 27 1.28 0.63 16.85
CA LYS A 27 2.48 1.17 17.50
C LYS A 27 2.41 2.70 17.61
N LEU A 28 2.13 3.39 16.50
CA LEU A 28 2.05 4.85 16.47
C LEU A 28 0.91 5.38 17.36
N LEU A 29 -0.24 4.69 17.43
CA LEU A 29 -1.34 5.04 18.35
C LEU A 29 -0.95 4.91 19.83
N GLN A 30 -0.04 3.99 20.16
CA GLN A 30 0.45 3.78 21.53
C GLN A 30 1.56 4.77 21.89
N GLU A 31 2.43 5.10 20.95
CA GLU A 31 3.65 5.88 21.21
C GLU A 31 3.49 7.39 20.97
N SER A 32 2.53 7.81 20.15
CA SER A 32 2.35 9.22 19.76
C SER A 32 0.94 9.73 20.01
N GLU A 33 0.79 10.57 21.04
CA GLU A 33 -0.48 11.26 21.32
C GLU A 33 -0.86 12.21 20.17
N GLN A 34 0.12 12.79 19.46
CA GLN A 34 -0.13 13.59 18.27
C GLN A 34 -0.77 12.74 17.16
N TYR A 35 -0.21 11.56 16.88
CA TYR A 35 -0.74 10.65 15.87
C TYR A 35 -2.16 10.21 16.23
N LYS A 36 -2.38 9.81 17.49
CA LYS A 36 -3.69 9.41 17.98
C LYS A 36 -4.75 10.50 17.79
N ASN A 37 -4.43 11.75 18.14
CA ASN A 37 -5.34 12.88 17.95
C ASN A 37 -5.60 13.16 16.46
N ALA A 38 -4.55 13.10 15.62
CA ALA A 38 -4.70 13.24 14.17
C ALA A 38 -5.61 12.15 13.58
N ARG A 39 -5.50 10.89 14.02
CA ARG A 39 -6.35 9.80 13.56
C ARG A 39 -7.82 10.01 13.92
N VAL A 40 -8.11 10.50 15.12
CA VAL A 40 -9.49 10.87 15.52
C VAL A 40 -10.05 11.98 14.63
N GLU A 41 -9.27 13.03 14.39
CA GLU A 41 -9.66 14.15 13.54
C GLU A 41 -9.89 13.70 12.09
N ILE A 42 -9.01 12.87 11.54
CA ILE A 42 -9.10 12.34 10.18
C ILE A 42 -10.35 11.48 9.99
N GLU A 43 -10.69 10.60 10.94
CA GLU A 43 -11.94 9.84 10.84
C GLU A 43 -13.18 10.73 11.02
N SER A 44 -13.11 11.78 11.84
CA SER A 44 -14.20 12.78 11.94
C SER A 44 -14.41 13.49 10.60
N MET A 45 -13.32 14.03 10.00
CA MET A 45 -13.36 14.67 8.69
C MET A 45 -13.85 13.73 7.59
N THR A 46 -13.43 12.45 7.64
CA THR A 46 -13.88 11.44 6.69
C THR A 46 -15.39 11.23 6.80
N ASN A 47 -15.92 11.06 8.01
CA ASN A 47 -17.36 10.91 8.22
C ASN A 47 -18.15 12.15 7.81
N GLU A 48 -17.64 13.35 8.09
CA GLU A 48 -18.26 14.61 7.64
C GLU A 48 -18.30 14.71 6.12
N TYR A 49 -17.21 14.33 5.44
CA TYR A 49 -17.12 14.31 3.98
C TYR A 49 -18.17 13.36 3.38
N LEU A 50 -18.22 12.11 3.86
CA LEU A 50 -19.14 11.07 3.39
C LEU A 50 -20.62 11.43 3.62
N ASN A 51 -20.92 12.19 4.68
CA ASN A 51 -22.28 12.66 4.98
C ASN A 51 -22.65 13.98 4.30
N SER A 52 -21.70 14.65 3.65
CA SER A 52 -21.96 15.94 3.00
C SER A 52 -22.65 15.77 1.63
N ALA A 53 -23.50 16.72 1.25
CA ALA A 53 -24.14 16.74 -0.07
C ALA A 53 -23.14 16.90 -1.25
N ARG A 54 -21.84 17.00 -0.98
CA ARG A 54 -20.75 17.13 -1.98
C ARG A 54 -20.43 15.83 -2.71
N VAL A 55 -20.97 14.68 -2.27
CA VAL A 55 -20.79 13.36 -2.90
C VAL A 55 -21.26 13.32 -4.37
N GLN A 56 -21.90 14.37 -4.89
CA GLN A 56 -22.48 14.40 -6.24
C GLN A 56 -21.63 15.07 -7.35
N GLU A 57 -20.53 15.78 -7.04
CA GLU A 57 -19.64 16.29 -8.10
C GLU A 57 -18.41 15.38 -8.27
N GLU A 58 -18.27 14.77 -9.44
CA GLU A 58 -17.09 13.95 -9.76
C GLU A 58 -15.80 14.79 -9.67
N ARG A 59 -14.90 14.43 -8.75
CA ARG A 59 -13.58 15.07 -8.60
C ARG A 59 -12.78 15.00 -9.90
N ARG A 60 -12.00 16.02 -10.25
CA ARG A 60 -11.03 15.91 -11.36
C ARG A 60 -9.97 14.85 -11.06
N VAL A 61 -9.35 14.29 -12.10
CA VAL A 61 -8.22 13.37 -11.89
C VAL A 61 -7.09 14.08 -11.16
N VAL A 62 -6.67 13.53 -10.02
CA VAL A 62 -5.59 14.08 -9.18
C VAL A 62 -4.30 13.39 -9.55
N LYS A 63 -3.27 14.18 -9.84
CA LYS A 63 -1.94 13.68 -10.20
C LYS A 63 -1.02 13.75 -8.99
N ILE A 64 -0.61 12.60 -8.49
CA ILE A 64 0.28 12.45 -7.34
C ILE A 64 1.72 12.36 -7.86
N PRO A 65 2.59 13.34 -7.56
CA PRO A 65 4.01 13.22 -7.80
C PRO A 65 4.59 12.11 -6.91
N VAL A 66 5.32 11.17 -7.51
CA VAL A 66 5.95 10.05 -6.81
C VAL A 66 7.45 10.19 -6.89
N VAL A 67 8.14 9.95 -5.78
CA VAL A 67 9.57 9.67 -5.77
C VAL A 67 9.79 8.23 -5.31
N VAL A 68 10.61 7.49 -6.05
CA VAL A 68 10.96 6.11 -5.74
C VAL A 68 12.39 6.07 -5.20
N HIS A 69 12.53 5.68 -3.93
CA HIS A 69 13.80 5.51 -3.25
C HIS A 69 14.25 4.05 -3.33
N VAL A 70 15.11 3.73 -4.29
CA VAL A 70 15.72 2.39 -4.41
C VAL A 70 16.90 2.32 -3.43
N VAL A 71 16.70 1.62 -2.31
CA VAL A 71 17.74 1.33 -1.33
C VAL A 71 18.23 -0.10 -1.58
N TRP A 72 19.51 -0.29 -1.87
CA TRP A 72 20.03 -1.57 -2.38
C TRP A 72 21.33 -1.97 -1.70
N ASN A 73 21.49 -3.27 -1.42
CA ASN A 73 22.70 -3.87 -0.86
C ASN A 73 23.45 -4.71 -1.91
N THR A 74 22.74 -5.37 -2.82
CA THR A 74 23.31 -6.10 -3.96
C THR A 74 22.87 -5.48 -5.28
N GLU A 75 23.64 -5.68 -6.35
CA GLU A 75 23.31 -5.11 -7.68
C GLU A 75 21.94 -5.57 -8.20
N GLU A 76 21.48 -6.77 -7.83
CA GLU A 76 20.13 -7.26 -8.19
C GLU A 76 19.03 -6.40 -7.55
N GLN A 77 19.24 -5.90 -6.33
CA GLN A 77 18.29 -5.04 -5.62
C GLN A 77 18.28 -3.61 -6.16
N ASN A 78 19.28 -3.22 -6.95
CA ASN A 78 19.35 -1.94 -7.65
C ASN A 78 18.44 -1.94 -8.89
N ILE A 79 17.14 -2.16 -8.68
CA ILE A 79 16.14 -2.45 -9.72
C ILE A 79 16.17 -1.45 -10.89
N SER A 80 15.87 -1.94 -12.09
CA SER A 80 15.93 -1.11 -13.30
C SER A 80 14.88 0.00 -13.29
N GLU A 81 15.13 1.08 -14.04
CA GLU A 81 14.10 2.12 -14.25
C GLU A 81 12.86 1.55 -14.93
N GLU A 82 13.02 0.56 -15.82
CA GLU A 82 11.90 -0.14 -16.45
C GLU A 82 11.00 -0.82 -15.41
N GLN A 83 11.58 -1.46 -14.40
CA GLN A 83 10.82 -2.06 -13.30
C GLN A 83 10.06 -1.00 -12.51
N VAL A 84 10.69 0.15 -12.24
CA VAL A 84 10.03 1.29 -11.58
C VAL A 84 8.86 1.83 -12.41
N HIS A 85 9.07 2.10 -13.70
CA HIS A 85 8.02 2.54 -14.60
C HIS A 85 6.86 1.54 -14.67
N SER A 86 7.17 0.24 -14.69
CA SER A 86 6.15 -0.80 -14.70
C SER A 86 5.24 -0.79 -13.47
N GLN A 87 5.77 -0.38 -12.30
CA GLN A 87 4.94 -0.19 -11.11
C GLN A 87 4.03 1.04 -11.26
N ILE A 88 4.57 2.16 -11.74
CA ILE A 88 3.79 3.38 -11.95
C ILE A 88 2.64 3.13 -12.95
N ASP A 89 2.89 2.35 -14.00
CA ASP A 89 1.86 1.90 -14.93
C ASP A 89 0.77 1.07 -14.24
N VAL A 90 1.16 0.12 -13.38
CA VAL A 90 0.22 -0.68 -12.58
C VAL A 90 -0.66 0.20 -11.70
N LEU A 91 -0.06 1.15 -10.96
CA LEU A 91 -0.82 2.05 -10.09
C LEU A 91 -1.82 2.88 -10.89
N ASN A 92 -1.42 3.38 -12.06
CA ASN A 92 -2.32 4.12 -12.94
C ASN A 92 -3.45 3.24 -13.51
N LEU A 93 -3.21 1.96 -13.76
CA LEU A 93 -4.27 1.04 -14.19
C LEU A 93 -5.28 0.78 -13.05
N ASP A 94 -4.77 0.44 -11.87
CA ASP A 94 -5.59 0.02 -10.72
C ASP A 94 -6.40 1.18 -10.14
N PHE A 95 -5.77 2.34 -9.90
CA PHE A 95 -6.45 3.53 -9.35
C PHE A 95 -7.31 4.27 -10.38
N ARG A 96 -7.26 3.86 -11.66
CA ARG A 96 -8.19 4.33 -12.70
C ARG A 96 -9.25 3.31 -13.09
N ALA A 97 -9.29 2.15 -12.43
CA ALA A 97 -10.15 1.03 -12.79
C ALA A 97 -10.07 0.67 -14.29
N THR A 98 -8.86 0.73 -14.86
CA THR A 98 -8.56 0.37 -16.27
C THR A 98 -7.68 -0.87 -16.38
N ASN A 99 -7.39 -1.52 -15.26
CA ASN A 99 -6.69 -2.79 -15.21
C ASN A 99 -7.52 -3.90 -15.91
N PRO A 100 -6.93 -4.65 -16.88
CA PRO A 100 -7.70 -5.61 -17.68
C PRO A 100 -8.35 -6.76 -16.89
N ASP A 101 -7.77 -7.10 -15.74
CA ASP A 101 -8.24 -8.15 -14.83
C ASP A 101 -9.53 -7.77 -14.06
N ILE A 102 -10.03 -6.52 -14.14
CA ILE A 102 -11.40 -6.17 -13.74
C ILE A 102 -12.45 -7.05 -14.43
N ALA A 103 -12.14 -7.59 -15.62
CA ALA A 103 -13.01 -8.56 -16.28
C ALA A 103 -13.30 -9.83 -15.43
N ASN A 104 -12.45 -10.12 -14.44
CA ASN A 104 -12.60 -11.26 -13.52
C ASN A 104 -13.45 -10.94 -12.28
N VAL A 105 -13.92 -9.69 -12.11
CA VAL A 105 -14.85 -9.34 -11.02
C VAL A 105 -16.13 -10.16 -11.13
N PRO A 106 -16.53 -10.90 -10.08
CA PRO A 106 -17.82 -11.61 -10.05
C PRO A 106 -18.97 -10.67 -10.38
N SER A 107 -19.95 -11.14 -11.15
CA SER A 107 -21.01 -10.28 -11.68
C SER A 107 -21.75 -9.47 -10.62
N VAL A 108 -21.88 -10.01 -9.40
CA VAL A 108 -22.57 -9.35 -8.29
C VAL A 108 -21.82 -8.14 -7.71
N PHE A 109 -20.49 -8.07 -7.89
CA PHE A 109 -19.68 -6.95 -7.42
C PHE A 109 -19.26 -5.98 -8.53
N LYS A 110 -19.72 -6.20 -9.77
CA LYS A 110 -19.34 -5.34 -10.92
C LYS A 110 -19.77 -3.90 -10.75
N ASP A 111 -20.95 -3.67 -10.18
CA ASP A 111 -21.48 -2.33 -9.95
C ASP A 111 -20.80 -1.61 -8.78
N SER A 112 -20.02 -2.33 -7.97
CA SER A 112 -19.22 -1.75 -6.88
C SER A 112 -17.86 -1.22 -7.36
N VAL A 113 -17.36 -1.65 -8.53
CA VAL A 113 -16.06 -1.21 -9.07
C VAL A 113 -16.07 0.30 -9.32
N SER A 114 -15.05 1.00 -8.83
CA SER A 114 -14.98 2.46 -8.95
C SER A 114 -13.61 2.97 -9.41
N ASP A 115 -13.62 3.97 -10.31
CA ASP A 115 -12.44 4.74 -10.73
C ASP A 115 -12.07 5.72 -9.61
N ALA A 116 -10.91 5.52 -8.95
CA ALA A 116 -10.45 6.41 -7.89
C ALA A 116 -9.98 7.77 -8.44
N ARG A 117 -9.85 7.93 -9.76
CA ARG A 117 -9.46 9.19 -10.43
C ARG A 117 -8.16 9.75 -9.88
N VAL A 118 -7.22 8.85 -9.57
CA VAL A 118 -5.86 9.18 -9.16
C VAL A 118 -4.89 8.67 -10.22
N GLU A 119 -3.98 9.54 -10.64
CA GLU A 119 -2.86 9.19 -11.51
C GLU A 119 -1.55 9.44 -10.77
N PHE A 120 -0.58 8.55 -10.96
CA PHE A 120 0.76 8.63 -10.37
C PHE A 120 1.75 9.00 -11.46
N ILE A 121 2.58 10.00 -11.17
CA ILE A 121 3.61 10.48 -12.09
C ILE A 121 4.94 10.57 -11.35
N LEU A 122 6.01 10.00 -11.90
CA LEU A 122 7.33 10.23 -11.32
C LEU A 122 7.66 11.72 -11.33
N ALA A 123 8.20 12.20 -10.21
CA ALA A 123 8.56 13.58 -10.01
C ALA A 123 9.56 14.03 -11.08
N LYS A 124 9.33 15.21 -11.67
CA LYS A 124 10.23 15.83 -12.66
C LYS A 124 11.15 16.89 -12.05
N LYS A 125 10.85 17.30 -10.82
CA LYS A 125 11.67 18.21 -10.01
C LYS A 125 11.89 17.61 -8.63
N ASP A 126 13.10 17.78 -8.10
CA ASP A 126 13.44 17.41 -6.73
C ASP A 126 12.97 18.51 -5.74
N PRO A 127 13.11 18.32 -4.42
CA PRO A 127 12.70 19.31 -3.42
C PRO A 127 13.44 20.66 -3.53
N ASN A 128 14.64 20.66 -4.14
CA ASN A 128 15.44 21.86 -4.37
C ASN A 128 15.13 22.54 -5.71
N GLY A 129 14.21 21.99 -6.51
CA GLY A 129 13.78 22.50 -7.80
C GLY A 129 14.63 22.03 -9.00
N ASN A 130 15.60 21.14 -8.79
CA ASN A 130 16.43 20.59 -9.88
C ASN A 130 15.67 19.53 -10.67
N GLN A 131 16.03 19.34 -11.95
CA GLN A 131 15.45 18.28 -12.76
C GLN A 131 15.82 16.89 -12.22
N THR A 132 14.85 15.99 -12.20
CA THR A 132 15.01 14.58 -11.78
C THR A 132 14.13 13.68 -12.62
N ASN A 133 14.42 12.37 -12.62
CA ASN A 133 13.55 11.33 -13.16
C ASN A 133 12.60 10.75 -12.08
N GLY A 134 12.66 11.25 -10.84
CA GLY A 134 11.84 10.81 -9.72
C GLY A 134 12.33 9.51 -9.08
N ILE A 135 13.57 9.07 -9.39
CA ILE A 135 14.16 7.86 -8.84
C ILE A 135 15.48 8.24 -8.14
N THR A 136 15.59 7.92 -6.85
CA THR A 136 16.85 8.02 -6.11
C THR A 136 17.40 6.63 -5.84
N ARG A 137 18.73 6.49 -5.82
CA ARG A 137 19.40 5.20 -5.58
C ARG A 137 20.40 5.36 -4.44
N THR A 138 20.26 4.54 -3.40
CA THR A 138 21.10 4.59 -2.21
C THR A 138 21.65 3.20 -1.91
N HIS A 139 22.97 3.05 -2.03
CA HIS A 139 23.64 1.82 -1.60
C HIS A 139 23.64 1.73 -0.06
N THR A 140 23.38 0.54 0.47
CA THR A 140 23.38 0.26 1.91
C THR A 140 24.18 -0.99 2.24
N THR A 141 24.66 -1.11 3.48
CA THR A 141 25.27 -2.33 4.02
C THR A 141 24.25 -3.26 4.67
N LYS A 142 22.99 -2.83 4.81
CA LYS A 142 21.91 -3.60 5.43
C LYS A 142 21.34 -4.62 4.44
N GLN A 143 21.25 -5.87 4.87
CA GLN A 143 20.59 -6.94 4.10
C GLN A 143 19.06 -6.92 4.28
N SER A 144 18.58 -6.33 5.37
CA SER A 144 17.17 -6.19 5.70
C SER A 144 16.90 -4.92 6.50
N PHE A 145 15.64 -4.51 6.54
CA PHE A 145 15.12 -3.40 7.33
C PHE A 145 13.95 -3.91 8.19
N LEU A 146 13.85 -3.42 9.42
CA LEU A 146 12.72 -3.72 10.30
C LEU A 146 11.60 -2.71 10.00
N TYR A 147 10.36 -3.16 9.82
CA TYR A 147 9.27 -2.20 9.52
C TYR A 147 9.03 -1.23 10.70
N SER A 148 9.22 -1.69 11.93
CA SER A 148 8.80 -0.98 13.13
C SER A 148 9.72 0.19 13.49
N ASP A 149 10.98 0.19 13.04
CA ASP A 149 11.93 1.27 13.30
C ASP A 149 12.04 2.29 12.16
N ASP A 150 11.31 2.06 11.06
CA ASP A 150 11.32 2.88 9.85
C ASP A 150 12.73 3.15 9.29
N SER A 151 13.71 2.27 9.57
CA SER A 151 15.12 2.55 9.29
C SER A 151 15.47 2.69 7.82
N VAL A 152 14.60 2.25 6.90
CA VAL A 152 14.74 2.49 5.45
C VAL A 152 14.46 3.94 5.06
N LYS A 153 13.72 4.69 5.89
CA LYS A 153 13.26 6.07 5.61
C LYS A 153 14.24 7.14 6.09
N SER A 154 15.45 6.76 6.50
CA SER A 154 16.49 7.69 6.96
C SER A 154 17.88 7.28 6.49
N LYS A 155 18.66 8.24 5.97
CA LYS A 155 20.07 8.03 5.60
C LYS A 155 20.94 7.66 6.80
N SER A 156 20.64 8.19 7.98
CA SER A 156 21.43 7.92 9.19
C SER A 156 21.38 6.45 9.62
N THR A 157 20.33 5.74 9.21
CA THR A 157 20.11 4.32 9.49
C THR A 157 20.35 3.42 8.28
N GLY A 158 21.01 3.94 7.24
CA GLY A 158 21.36 3.20 6.02
C GLY A 158 20.24 3.14 4.97
N GLY A 159 19.19 3.94 5.11
CA GLY A 159 18.09 4.11 4.17
C GLY A 159 18.20 5.41 3.36
N ALA A 160 17.07 6.02 3.01
CA ALA A 160 16.98 7.28 2.28
C ALA A 160 15.95 8.21 2.93
N ASP A 161 16.34 9.46 3.19
CA ASP A 161 15.42 10.47 3.74
C ASP A 161 14.27 10.75 2.78
N ALA A 162 13.07 10.95 3.33
CA ALA A 162 11.88 11.34 2.58
C ALA A 162 12.07 12.69 1.88
N TRP A 163 11.46 12.83 0.71
CA TRP A 163 11.11 14.15 0.16
C TRP A 163 9.87 14.70 0.87
N PRO A 164 9.58 16.02 0.76
CA PRO A 164 8.44 16.63 1.45
C PRO A 164 7.12 15.91 1.12
N SER A 165 6.51 15.28 2.13
CA SER A 165 5.33 14.42 1.98
C SER A 165 4.03 15.17 1.70
N ASP A 166 4.05 16.50 1.81
CA ASP A 166 2.99 17.39 1.33
C ASP A 166 3.01 17.55 -0.20
N LYS A 167 4.10 17.17 -0.87
CA LYS A 167 4.30 17.35 -2.32
C LYS A 167 4.54 16.05 -3.08
N TYR A 168 5.07 15.04 -2.40
CA TYR A 168 5.46 13.78 -3.02
C TYR A 168 4.92 12.60 -2.21
N LEU A 169 4.38 11.60 -2.91
CA LEU A 169 4.32 10.26 -2.36
C LEU A 169 5.74 9.68 -2.38
N ASN A 170 6.31 9.46 -1.19
CA ASN A 170 7.57 8.75 -1.04
C ASN A 170 7.30 7.24 -1.08
N LEU A 171 7.98 6.56 -1.99
CA LEU A 171 7.91 5.11 -2.10
C LEU A 171 9.31 4.52 -2.02
N TRP A 172 9.60 3.81 -0.93
CA TRP A 172 10.87 3.12 -0.75
C TRP A 172 10.79 1.69 -1.29
N VAL A 173 11.83 1.29 -2.00
CA VAL A 173 12.05 -0.10 -2.42
C VAL A 173 13.33 -0.58 -1.79
N CYS A 174 13.29 -1.68 -1.04
CA CYS A 174 14.44 -2.14 -0.25
C CYS A 174 14.64 -3.67 -0.32
N PRO A 175 15.77 -4.20 0.22
CA PRO A 175 16.14 -5.61 0.13
C PRO A 175 15.11 -6.58 0.74
N GLN A 176 15.04 -6.68 2.06
CA GLN A 176 14.01 -7.42 2.78
C GLN A 176 13.42 -6.51 3.84
N ILE A 177 12.13 -6.69 4.09
CA ILE A 177 11.43 -6.04 5.20
C ILE A 177 11.07 -7.15 6.17
N LEU A 178 11.52 -7.04 7.42
CA LEU A 178 11.26 -8.03 8.45
C LEU A 178 10.28 -7.48 9.47
N ASP A 179 9.50 -8.37 10.09
CA ASP A 179 8.80 -8.11 11.33
C ASP A 179 9.67 -8.34 12.57
N GLU A 180 9.10 -8.13 13.76
CA GLU A 180 9.77 -8.31 15.05
C GLU A 180 10.23 -9.75 15.30
N ASP A 181 9.59 -10.72 14.65
CA ASP A 181 9.91 -12.15 14.75
C ASP A 181 10.96 -12.57 13.70
N GLY A 182 11.40 -11.64 12.84
CA GLY A 182 12.37 -11.88 11.77
C GLY A 182 11.75 -12.49 10.50
N GLU A 183 10.43 -12.50 10.38
CA GLU A 183 9.72 -12.99 9.20
C GLU A 183 9.59 -11.92 8.13
N GLU A 184 9.77 -12.30 6.87
CA GLU A 184 9.68 -11.36 5.74
C GLU A 184 8.23 -10.93 5.46
N ILE A 185 8.04 -9.62 5.30
CA ILE A 185 6.79 -8.98 4.88
C ILE A 185 6.96 -8.35 3.50
N LEU A 186 5.84 -8.16 2.77
CA LEU A 186 5.91 -7.64 1.39
C LEU A 186 6.09 -6.12 1.36
N GLY A 187 5.52 -5.43 2.33
CA GLY A 187 5.44 -3.99 2.38
C GLY A 187 4.70 -3.49 3.62
N TYR A 188 4.73 -2.17 3.78
CA TYR A 188 3.93 -1.46 4.74
C TYR A 188 3.79 0.01 4.34
N ALA A 189 2.77 0.67 4.86
CA ALA A 189 2.50 2.09 4.70
C ALA A 189 2.35 2.78 6.05
N GLN A 190 2.49 4.09 6.04
CA GLN A 190 2.01 4.94 7.12
C GLN A 190 0.64 5.50 6.75
N PHE A 191 -0.37 5.25 7.58
CA PHE A 191 -1.67 5.93 7.47
C PHE A 191 -1.52 7.46 7.62
N PRO A 192 -2.44 8.26 7.06
CA PRO A 192 -2.44 9.71 7.24
C PRO A 192 -2.44 10.12 8.71
N GLY A 193 -1.74 11.24 9.01
CA GLY A 193 -1.62 11.81 10.36
C GLY A 193 -0.32 11.51 11.09
N GLY A 194 0.56 10.69 10.50
CA GLY A 194 1.91 10.40 11.03
C GLY A 194 2.93 11.50 10.77
N LEU A 195 4.18 11.25 11.17
CA LEU A 195 5.29 12.17 10.94
C LEU A 195 5.59 12.29 9.45
N SER A 196 5.95 13.50 9.02
CA SER A 196 6.21 13.81 7.62
C SER A 196 7.44 13.09 7.05
N GLU A 197 8.41 12.83 7.92
CA GLU A 197 9.71 12.21 7.65
C GLU A 197 9.58 10.71 7.36
N THR A 198 8.49 10.10 7.83
CA THR A 198 8.19 8.67 7.65
C THR A 198 6.92 8.42 6.83
N ASP A 199 6.25 9.47 6.34
CA ASP A 199 5.04 9.33 5.51
C ASP A 199 5.37 8.78 4.12
N GLY A 200 4.64 7.73 3.75
CA GLY A 200 4.77 7.04 2.48
C GLY A 200 4.69 5.52 2.64
N VAL A 201 5.26 4.82 1.67
CA VAL A 201 5.08 3.38 1.47
C VAL A 201 6.44 2.70 1.27
N VAL A 202 6.62 1.52 1.84
CA VAL A 202 7.83 0.69 1.66
C VAL A 202 7.43 -0.65 1.06
N ILE A 203 8.14 -1.10 0.03
CA ILE A 203 7.90 -2.36 -0.68
C ILE A 203 9.21 -3.13 -0.81
N ALA A 204 9.19 -4.45 -0.57
CA ALA A 204 10.34 -5.30 -0.84
C ALA A 204 10.61 -5.34 -2.37
N TYR A 205 11.88 -5.31 -2.79
CA TYR A 205 12.24 -5.23 -4.22
C TYR A 205 11.72 -6.42 -5.06
N THR A 206 11.49 -7.58 -4.42
CA THR A 206 10.88 -8.77 -5.05
C THR A 206 9.39 -8.63 -5.30
N CYS A 207 8.74 -7.62 -4.72
CA CYS A 207 7.30 -7.38 -4.78
C CYS A 207 6.94 -6.06 -5.49
N PHE A 208 7.91 -5.45 -6.19
CA PHE A 208 7.77 -4.13 -6.80
C PHE A 208 7.83 -4.19 -8.33
N GLY A 209 6.82 -3.62 -8.99
CA GLY A 209 6.67 -3.65 -10.44
C GLY A 209 6.15 -4.99 -10.97
N LYS A 210 6.16 -5.14 -12.30
CA LYS A 210 5.69 -6.34 -13.01
C LYS A 210 6.71 -6.97 -13.96
N THR A 211 7.97 -6.54 -13.84
CA THR A 211 9.12 -7.02 -14.63
C THR A 211 10.36 -7.06 -13.72
N GLY A 212 11.51 -7.44 -14.26
CA GLY A 212 12.77 -7.45 -13.53
C GLY A 212 12.76 -8.45 -12.38
N THR A 213 12.98 -7.96 -11.15
CA THR A 213 13.11 -8.79 -9.94
C THR A 213 11.79 -9.15 -9.27
N ALA A 214 10.65 -8.68 -9.80
CA ALA A 214 9.35 -9.01 -9.24
C ALA A 214 9.07 -10.53 -9.36
N THR A 215 8.78 -11.21 -8.24
CA THR A 215 8.67 -12.68 -8.20
C THR A 215 7.28 -13.17 -7.82
N ARG A 216 6.86 -14.27 -8.48
CA ARG A 216 5.57 -14.92 -8.19
C ARG A 216 5.50 -15.36 -6.72
N PRO A 217 4.35 -15.21 -6.06
CA PRO A 217 3.05 -14.80 -6.61
C PRO A 217 2.79 -13.29 -6.63
N TYR A 218 3.64 -12.47 -6.02
CA TYR A 218 3.43 -11.02 -5.80
C TYR A 218 4.20 -10.17 -6.83
N HIS A 219 3.93 -10.40 -8.11
CA HIS A 219 4.73 -9.92 -9.25
C HIS A 219 3.94 -9.06 -10.24
N LEU A 220 2.73 -8.62 -9.89
CA LEU A 220 1.92 -7.74 -10.74
C LEU A 220 1.79 -6.35 -10.12
N GLY A 221 2.63 -6.02 -9.14
CA GLY A 221 2.70 -4.71 -8.49
C GLY A 221 1.54 -4.41 -7.55
N ARG A 222 0.72 -5.40 -7.15
CA ARG A 222 -0.46 -5.14 -6.30
C ARG A 222 -0.12 -4.91 -4.83
N THR A 223 1.08 -5.29 -4.40
CA THR A 223 1.60 -4.89 -3.09
C THR A 223 1.64 -3.37 -2.95
N ALA A 224 2.16 -2.65 -3.94
CA ALA A 224 2.14 -1.18 -3.89
C ALA A 224 0.71 -0.62 -3.98
N THR A 225 -0.17 -1.21 -4.78
CA THR A 225 -1.59 -0.81 -4.85
C THR A 225 -2.26 -0.91 -3.47
N HIS A 226 -2.05 -2.04 -2.78
CA HIS A 226 -2.55 -2.30 -1.42
C HIS A 226 -2.01 -1.29 -0.40
N GLU A 227 -0.67 -1.13 -0.34
CA GLU A 227 -0.06 -0.20 0.63
C GLU A 227 -0.45 1.26 0.37
N ILE A 228 -0.60 1.67 -0.90
CA ILE A 228 -1.07 3.02 -1.23
C ILE A 228 -2.55 3.19 -0.86
N GLY A 229 -3.35 2.12 -0.87
CA GLY A 229 -4.69 2.13 -0.28
C GLY A 229 -4.66 2.54 1.19
N HIS A 230 -3.76 1.97 1.99
CA HIS A 230 -3.56 2.40 3.38
C HIS A 230 -3.05 3.84 3.50
N TRP A 231 -2.12 4.25 2.62
CA TRP A 231 -1.67 5.64 2.56
C TRP A 231 -2.84 6.61 2.28
N PHE A 232 -3.87 6.17 1.55
CA PHE A 232 -5.14 6.87 1.33
C PHE A 232 -6.25 6.59 2.35
N ASN A 233 -5.91 6.10 3.55
CA ASN A 233 -6.85 5.90 4.65
C ASN A 233 -7.81 4.70 4.51
N LEU A 234 -7.47 3.72 3.67
CA LEU A 234 -8.20 2.45 3.60
C LEU A 234 -7.67 1.46 4.62
N TYR A 235 -8.57 0.72 5.26
CA TYR A 235 -8.23 -0.37 6.17
C TYR A 235 -8.31 -1.71 5.43
N HIS A 236 -7.79 -2.76 6.05
CA HIS A 236 -8.00 -4.12 5.53
C HIS A 236 -9.48 -4.48 5.57
N ILE A 237 -9.96 -5.16 4.51
CA ILE A 237 -11.39 -5.40 4.31
C ILE A 237 -12.06 -6.27 5.40
N TRP A 238 -11.27 -7.08 6.12
CA TRP A 238 -11.77 -7.89 7.24
C TRP A 238 -11.77 -7.15 8.59
N GLY A 239 -11.34 -5.89 8.64
CA GLY A 239 -11.42 -5.06 9.83
C GLY A 239 -10.44 -5.39 10.97
N ASP A 240 -9.37 -6.16 10.69
CA ASP A 240 -8.23 -6.39 11.59
C ASP A 240 -8.56 -6.97 12.98
N ASP A 241 -9.67 -7.70 13.10
CA ASP A 241 -10.15 -8.30 14.33
C ASP A 241 -9.91 -9.82 14.42
N GLN A 242 -9.07 -10.38 13.56
CA GLN A 242 -8.81 -11.82 13.47
C GLN A 242 -8.24 -12.46 14.76
N ARG A 243 -7.75 -11.62 15.68
CA ARG A 243 -7.27 -12.02 17.02
C ARG A 243 -8.32 -11.82 18.14
N SER A 244 -9.47 -11.21 17.82
CA SER A 244 -10.58 -10.97 18.75
C SER A 244 -11.44 -12.22 18.95
N ALA A 245 -12.19 -12.26 20.06
CA ALA A 245 -13.12 -13.36 20.35
C ALA A 245 -14.29 -13.43 19.35
N ASN A 246 -14.70 -12.28 18.82
CA ASN A 246 -15.65 -12.17 17.72
C ASN A 246 -14.92 -11.62 16.50
N ILE A 247 -14.59 -12.49 15.55
CA ILE A 247 -13.88 -12.17 14.30
C ILE A 247 -14.77 -11.46 13.26
N CYS A 248 -15.97 -11.01 13.62
CA CYS A 248 -16.90 -10.31 12.72
C CYS A 248 -17.32 -8.95 13.30
N SER A 249 -16.53 -8.43 14.24
CA SER A 249 -16.81 -7.19 14.98
C SER A 249 -15.98 -6.00 14.50
N GLY A 250 -14.89 -6.27 13.79
CA GLY A 250 -14.09 -5.32 13.05
C GLY A 250 -14.89 -4.70 11.89
N SER A 251 -14.34 -3.62 11.35
CA SER A 251 -14.89 -2.94 10.18
C SER A 251 -13.80 -2.13 9.53
N ASP A 252 -13.74 -2.18 8.20
CA ASP A 252 -12.87 -1.34 7.36
C ASP A 252 -13.44 0.07 7.13
N LYS A 253 -14.60 0.37 7.74
CA LYS A 253 -15.34 1.63 7.65
C LYS A 253 -15.89 1.94 6.25
N VAL A 254 -16.17 0.90 5.47
CA VAL A 254 -16.77 1.01 4.15
C VAL A 254 -18.01 0.12 4.08
N ASP A 255 -19.16 0.69 3.68
CA ASP A 255 -20.43 -0.05 3.72
C ASP A 255 -20.61 -1.02 2.55
N ASP A 256 -19.97 -0.75 1.41
CA ASP A 256 -20.09 -1.57 0.18
C ASP A 256 -19.02 -2.67 0.05
N THR A 257 -18.19 -2.84 1.09
CA THR A 257 -17.36 -4.02 1.31
C THR A 257 -18.08 -4.96 2.28
N PRO A 258 -18.45 -6.19 1.88
CA PRO A 258 -19.13 -7.12 2.76
C PRO A 258 -18.29 -7.41 4.01
N ASN A 259 -18.93 -7.42 5.19
CA ASN A 259 -18.24 -7.78 6.44
C ASN A 259 -17.56 -9.14 6.29
N GLN A 260 -16.28 -9.21 6.64
CA GLN A 260 -15.41 -10.35 6.38
C GLN A 260 -14.64 -10.68 7.65
N GLY A 261 -14.47 -11.97 7.95
CA GLY A 261 -13.95 -12.34 9.27
C GLY A 261 -12.45 -12.49 9.39
N LYS A 262 -11.76 -12.82 8.30
CA LYS A 262 -10.31 -13.03 8.26
C LYS A 262 -9.76 -12.61 6.90
N PRO A 263 -8.46 -12.32 6.79
CA PRO A 263 -7.82 -12.18 5.48
C PRO A 263 -7.99 -13.45 4.66
N ASN A 264 -8.25 -13.29 3.38
CA ASN A 264 -8.16 -14.36 2.39
C ASN A 264 -6.77 -14.40 1.79
N PHE A 265 -6.31 -15.60 1.43
CA PHE A 265 -4.98 -15.81 0.85
C PHE A 265 -5.05 -16.66 -0.41
N LYS A 266 -3.97 -16.62 -1.19
CA LYS A 266 -3.82 -17.40 -2.43
C LYS A 266 -4.91 -17.05 -3.45
N ARG A 267 -5.71 -18.04 -3.87
CA ARG A 267 -6.80 -17.92 -4.84
C ARG A 267 -8.08 -18.57 -4.30
N PRO A 268 -8.85 -17.89 -3.43
CA PRO A 268 -10.14 -18.40 -2.98
C PRO A 268 -11.07 -18.69 -4.16
N THR A 269 -12.00 -19.62 -3.99
CA THR A 269 -13.06 -19.88 -4.98
C THR A 269 -14.28 -19.05 -4.64
N PHE A 270 -14.86 -18.37 -5.62
CA PHE A 270 -16.09 -17.61 -5.44
C PHE A 270 -17.34 -18.53 -5.43
N PRO A 271 -18.30 -18.36 -4.52
CA PRO A 271 -18.26 -17.45 -3.36
C PRO A 271 -17.44 -18.03 -2.20
N HIS A 272 -16.83 -17.16 -1.40
CA HIS A 272 -16.21 -17.51 -0.13
C HIS A 272 -16.92 -16.76 0.99
N THR A 273 -17.74 -17.42 1.81
CA THR A 273 -18.59 -16.72 2.79
C THR A 273 -17.98 -16.70 4.18
N SER A 274 -18.09 -15.56 4.86
CA SER A 274 -17.81 -15.42 6.30
C SER A 274 -18.83 -14.45 6.92
N CYS A 275 -18.84 -14.25 8.24
CA CYS A 275 -19.64 -13.22 8.91
C CYS A 275 -21.11 -13.04 8.45
N ASN A 276 -21.78 -14.12 8.04
CA ASN A 276 -23.13 -14.14 7.48
C ASN A 276 -23.33 -13.26 6.22
N ASN A 277 -22.30 -13.06 5.40
CA ASN A 277 -22.33 -12.26 4.18
C ASN A 277 -22.77 -13.02 2.90
N GLY A 278 -23.44 -14.17 3.07
CA GLY A 278 -23.98 -14.92 1.93
C GLY A 278 -25.19 -14.24 1.27
N PRO A 279 -25.48 -14.53 -0.01
CA PRO A 279 -24.86 -15.60 -0.81
C PRO A 279 -23.56 -15.20 -1.52
N ASP A 280 -23.25 -13.91 -1.62
CA ASP A 280 -22.16 -13.40 -2.47
C ASP A 280 -20.78 -13.55 -1.83
N GLY A 281 -20.71 -13.50 -0.50
CA GLY A 281 -19.49 -13.78 0.25
C GLY A 281 -18.56 -12.58 0.42
N ASP A 282 -17.37 -12.90 0.90
CA ASP A 282 -16.21 -12.02 1.00
C ASP A 282 -15.84 -11.47 -0.37
N MET A 283 -15.55 -10.18 -0.43
CA MET A 283 -14.99 -9.55 -1.62
C MET A 283 -13.47 -9.74 -1.68
N PHE A 284 -13.02 -11.01 -1.68
CA PHE A 284 -11.60 -11.36 -1.57
C PHE A 284 -10.71 -10.84 -2.72
N MET A 285 -11.33 -10.39 -3.80
CA MET A 285 -10.66 -9.77 -4.94
C MET A 285 -10.46 -8.26 -4.81
N ASN A 286 -10.83 -7.69 -3.67
CA ASN A 286 -10.52 -6.32 -3.32
C ASN A 286 -9.00 -6.15 -3.12
N PHE A 287 -8.44 -5.02 -3.52
CA PHE A 287 -7.02 -4.72 -3.31
C PHE A 287 -6.62 -4.69 -1.82
N MET A 288 -7.57 -4.48 -0.91
CA MET A 288 -7.33 -4.43 0.55
C MET A 288 -7.46 -5.80 1.25
N ASP A 289 -7.54 -6.91 0.51
CA ASP A 289 -7.39 -8.28 1.03
C ASP A 289 -5.97 -8.84 0.78
N TYR A 290 -5.68 -10.06 1.23
CA TYR A 290 -4.35 -10.68 1.25
C TYR A 290 -4.12 -11.78 0.20
N VAL A 291 -4.96 -11.82 -0.83
CA VAL A 291 -4.84 -12.78 -1.93
C VAL A 291 -3.58 -12.53 -2.78
N TYR A 292 -3.30 -13.44 -3.71
CA TYR A 292 -2.25 -13.25 -4.70
C TYR A 292 -2.57 -12.07 -5.62
N ASP A 293 -1.53 -11.45 -6.20
CA ASP A 293 -1.66 -10.32 -7.10
C ASP A 293 -2.62 -10.59 -8.28
N ASP A 294 -2.66 -11.83 -8.78
CA ASP A 294 -3.53 -12.23 -9.89
C ASP A 294 -4.99 -12.51 -9.48
N THR A 295 -5.33 -12.24 -8.22
CA THR A 295 -6.65 -12.48 -7.64
C THR A 295 -7.25 -11.21 -7.04
N MET A 296 -6.54 -10.07 -7.04
CA MET A 296 -7.04 -8.77 -6.59
C MET A 296 -7.03 -7.76 -7.73
N PHE A 297 -8.15 -7.06 -7.94
CA PHE A 297 -8.32 -6.24 -9.14
C PHE A 297 -9.34 -5.09 -8.99
N MET A 298 -9.81 -4.76 -7.78
CA MET A 298 -10.75 -3.64 -7.61
C MET A 298 -10.65 -2.91 -6.28
N PHE A 299 -11.00 -1.61 -6.33
CA PHE A 299 -11.54 -0.85 -5.20
C PHE A 299 -13.05 -0.67 -5.37
N THR A 300 -13.76 -0.51 -4.26
CA THR A 300 -15.20 -0.21 -4.26
C THR A 300 -15.49 1.28 -4.36
N LYS A 301 -16.75 1.65 -4.58
CA LYS A 301 -17.18 3.05 -4.53
C LYS A 301 -16.96 3.66 -3.14
N GLY A 302 -17.31 2.95 -2.07
CA GLY A 302 -17.12 3.45 -0.71
C GLY A 302 -15.65 3.60 -0.32
N GLN A 303 -14.76 2.73 -0.83
CA GLN A 303 -13.32 2.93 -0.71
C GLN A 303 -12.86 4.18 -1.46
N VAL A 304 -13.32 4.40 -2.70
CA VAL A 304 -13.00 5.62 -3.44
C VAL A 304 -13.51 6.89 -2.73
N ASP A 305 -14.70 6.85 -2.14
CA ASP A 305 -15.24 7.98 -1.38
C ASP A 305 -14.35 8.29 -0.15
N ARG A 306 -13.73 7.28 0.49
CA ARG A 306 -12.71 7.49 1.55
C ARG A 306 -11.38 8.03 1.00
N ILE A 307 -10.92 7.59 -0.17
CA ILE A 307 -9.74 8.17 -0.85
C ILE A 307 -9.99 9.66 -1.12
N ASP A 308 -11.19 10.01 -1.60
CA ASP A 308 -11.58 11.39 -1.87
C ASP A 308 -11.66 12.23 -0.60
N ALA A 309 -12.17 11.68 0.50
CA ALA A 309 -12.14 12.33 1.80
C ALA A 309 -10.69 12.57 2.30
N CYS A 310 -9.80 11.60 2.11
CA CYS A 310 -8.38 11.72 2.45
C CYS A 310 -7.72 12.86 1.64
N LEU A 311 -7.97 12.92 0.33
CA LEU A 311 -7.50 13.98 -0.55
C LEU A 311 -8.13 15.35 -0.25
N ALA A 312 -9.37 15.41 0.26
CA ALA A 312 -10.01 16.65 0.64
C ALA A 312 -9.56 17.16 2.04
N GLY A 313 -9.03 16.28 2.88
CA GLY A 313 -8.58 16.59 4.24
C GLY A 313 -7.06 16.49 4.39
N PRO A 314 -6.54 15.42 5.03
CA PRO A 314 -5.14 15.33 5.43
C PRO A 314 -4.14 15.34 4.26
N ARG A 315 -4.57 15.03 3.02
CA ARG A 315 -3.74 15.05 1.82
C ARG A 315 -4.15 16.13 0.81
N SER A 316 -4.81 17.18 1.27
CA SER A 316 -5.27 18.31 0.44
C SER A 316 -4.18 19.09 -0.29
N SER A 317 -2.93 19.02 0.18
CA SER A 317 -1.79 19.62 -0.51
C SER A 317 -1.55 19.06 -1.92
N PHE A 318 -1.99 17.83 -2.21
CA PHE A 318 -1.92 17.23 -3.54
C PHE A 318 -2.97 17.78 -4.53
N LEU A 319 -3.98 18.53 -4.05
CA LEU A 319 -4.99 19.16 -4.90
C LEU A 319 -4.58 20.53 -5.44
N THR A 320 -3.55 21.15 -4.87
CA THR A 320 -3.20 22.56 -5.13
C THR A 320 -2.11 22.78 -6.19
N ASN A 321 -1.90 21.80 -7.09
CA ASN A 321 -0.88 21.87 -8.14
C ASN A 321 -1.43 22.29 -9.51
#